data_AF-A0AAU9RYW3-F1
#
_entry.id   AF-A0AAU9RYW3-F1
#
_cell.length_a   1.000
_cell.length_b   1.000
_cell.length_c   1.000
_cell.angle_alpha   90.00
_cell.angle_beta   90.00
_cell.angle_gamma   90.00
#
_symmetry.space_group_name_H-M   'P 1'
#
loop_
_entity.id
_entity.type
_entity.pdbx_description
1 polymer ?
#
loop_
_entity_poly.entity_id
_entity_poly.type
_entity_poly.pdbx_seq_one_letter_code
_entity_poly.pdbx_strand_id
1 'polypeptide(L)'
;DEFDPQVATSRALLQARTTCKEDFANQNYTIITSRCKGPDYPAKVCCSAIKEFACPFAEAIDDEKNDCASTMFSYITRYGRYPPGIFANMCKEGLQGLACTNVTDSASSTSSDSIPRASTTTAASLALLSMFLLLCLLFI
;
A
#
# COMPACT_ATOMS: atom_id res chain seq x y z
N ASP A 1 -0.23 -27.56 57.40
CA ASP A 1 0.39 -26.82 56.29
C ASP A 1 1.11 -27.82 55.40
N GLU A 2 0.47 -28.45 54.42
CA GLU A 2 -0.28 -27.88 53.29
C GLU A 2 0.59 -26.91 52.47
N PHE A 3 1.11 -27.37 51.33
CA PHE A 3 1.29 -26.54 50.15
C PHE A 3 1.32 -27.42 48.89
N ASP A 4 0.15 -27.57 48.26
CA ASP A 4 -0.02 -28.11 46.92
C ASP A 4 0.40 -27.04 45.90
N PRO A 5 1.47 -27.24 45.10
CA PRO A 5 1.76 -26.35 44.01
C PRO A 5 0.90 -26.77 42.82
N GLN A 6 -0.34 -26.29 42.79
CA GLN A 6 -1.06 -26.17 41.53
C GLN A 6 -0.28 -25.20 40.64
N VAL A 7 0.63 -25.77 39.85
CA VAL A 7 1.25 -25.11 38.71
C VAL A 7 0.11 -24.80 37.75
N ALA A 8 -0.50 -23.63 37.96
CA ALA A 8 -1.45 -23.04 37.05
C ALA A 8 -0.72 -22.88 35.71
N THR A 9 -0.87 -23.88 34.86
CA THR A 9 -0.35 -23.89 33.51
C THR A 9 -1.16 -22.83 32.80
N SER A 10 -0.66 -21.60 32.80
CA SER A 10 -1.22 -20.48 32.06
C SER A 10 -0.88 -20.71 30.59
N ARG A 11 -1.47 -21.76 30.01
CA ARG A 11 -1.55 -21.95 28.57
C ARG A 11 -2.56 -20.92 28.09
N ALA A 12 -2.10 -19.69 27.90
CA ALA A 12 -2.78 -18.78 27.01
C ALA A 12 -2.89 -19.53 25.68
N LEU A 13 -4.11 -19.89 25.26
CA LEU A 13 -4.32 -20.48 23.96
C LEU A 13 -3.79 -19.46 22.95
N LEU A 14 -2.70 -19.80 22.25
CA LEU A 14 -2.45 -19.23 20.93
C LEU A 14 -3.72 -19.59 20.15
N GLN A 15 -4.67 -18.66 20.05
CA GLN A 15 -5.79 -18.84 19.15
C GLN A 15 -5.14 -18.98 17.78
N ALA A 16 -5.13 -20.21 17.26
CA ALA A 16 -4.53 -20.52 15.99
C ALA A 16 -5.39 -19.85 14.93
N ARG A 17 -4.95 -18.66 14.50
CA ARG A 17 -5.54 -17.96 13.36
C ARG A 17 -5.28 -18.79 12.11
N THR A 18 -6.24 -18.83 11.21
CA THR A 18 -6.03 -19.45 9.90
C THR A 18 -5.03 -18.63 9.08
N THR A 19 -4.20 -19.32 8.30
CA THR A 19 -3.26 -18.65 7.42
C THR A 19 -4.01 -17.84 6.36
N CYS A 20 -3.52 -16.61 6.12
CA CYS A 20 -4.04 -15.73 5.10
C CYS A 20 -3.93 -16.37 3.71
N LYS A 21 -5.02 -16.25 2.93
CA LYS A 21 -5.05 -16.72 1.55
C LYS A 21 -4.51 -15.69 0.55
N GLU A 22 -4.48 -14.42 0.94
CA GLU A 22 -3.93 -13.34 0.10
C GLU A 22 -2.41 -13.43 0.02
N ASP A 23 -1.88 -13.29 -1.18
CA ASP A 23 -0.43 -13.29 -1.43
C ASP A 23 0.19 -11.91 -1.19
N PHE A 24 0.24 -11.49 0.07
CA PHE A 24 0.91 -10.24 0.45
C PHE A 24 2.41 -10.23 0.13
N ALA A 25 3.06 -11.38 -0.09
CA ALA A 25 4.48 -11.41 -0.41
C ALA A 25 4.78 -10.76 -1.77
N ASN A 26 3.85 -10.88 -2.73
CA ASN A 26 4.03 -10.43 -4.11
C ASN A 26 3.21 -9.19 -4.47
N GLN A 27 2.62 -8.49 -3.49
CA GLN A 27 1.89 -7.25 -3.75
C GLN A 27 2.79 -6.06 -4.09
N ASN A 28 2.23 -5.07 -4.79
CA ASN A 28 2.95 -3.84 -5.14
C ASN A 28 2.89 -2.81 -4.00
N TYR A 29 3.95 -2.75 -3.20
CA TYR A 29 4.08 -1.82 -2.07
C TYR A 29 4.43 -0.38 -2.46
N THR A 30 4.66 -0.09 -3.75
CA THR A 30 5.08 1.24 -4.22
C THR A 30 4.06 2.31 -3.86
N ILE A 31 2.77 1.96 -3.83
CA ILE A 31 1.71 2.90 -3.47
C ILE A 31 1.91 3.50 -2.07
N ILE A 32 2.42 2.70 -1.12
CA ILE A 32 2.76 3.13 0.24
C ILE A 32 4.15 3.77 0.25
N THR A 33 5.18 3.06 -0.24
CA THR A 33 6.59 3.44 -0.05
C THR A 33 7.01 4.67 -0.86
N SER A 34 6.34 4.97 -1.98
CA SER A 34 6.60 6.19 -2.76
C SER A 34 5.99 7.44 -2.15
N ARG A 35 4.93 7.31 -1.34
CA ARG A 35 4.12 8.43 -0.83
C ARG A 35 4.35 8.67 0.66
N CYS A 36 4.35 7.62 1.48
CA CYS A 36 4.55 7.71 2.92
C CYS A 36 6.05 7.61 3.27
N LYS A 37 6.71 8.75 3.44
CA LYS A 37 8.15 8.82 3.70
C LYS A 37 8.47 9.46 5.05
N GLY A 38 9.50 8.92 5.69
CA GLY A 38 10.09 9.49 6.90
C GLY A 38 11.01 10.68 6.57
N PRO A 39 11.45 11.42 7.60
CA PRO A 39 11.20 11.15 9.04
C PRO A 39 9.83 11.61 9.55
N ASP A 40 9.16 12.53 8.84
CA ASP A 40 7.97 13.19 9.37
C ASP A 40 6.67 12.39 9.17
N TYR A 41 6.65 11.44 8.22
CA TYR A 41 5.51 10.56 7.93
C TYR A 41 4.16 11.30 7.92
N PRO A 42 3.91 12.17 6.92
CA PRO A 42 2.73 13.03 6.90
C PRO A 42 1.43 12.22 6.91
N ALA A 43 0.67 12.32 8.01
CA ALA A 43 -0.47 11.45 8.31
C ALA A 43 -1.49 11.36 7.17
N LYS A 44 -1.90 12.51 6.62
CA LYS A 44 -2.88 12.54 5.51
C LYS A 44 -2.42 11.72 4.29
N VAL A 45 -1.15 11.84 3.92
CA VAL A 45 -0.57 11.15 2.77
C VAL A 45 -0.40 9.65 3.09
N CYS A 46 0.14 9.33 4.27
CA CYS A 46 0.35 7.96 4.70
C CYS A 46 -0.94 7.17 4.86
N CYS A 47 -1.96 7.75 5.49
CA CYS A 47 -3.25 7.08 5.67
C CYS A 47 -4.00 6.92 4.36
N SER A 48 -3.92 7.90 3.45
CA SER A 48 -4.49 7.74 2.11
C SER A 48 -3.82 6.61 1.33
N ALA A 49 -2.48 6.50 1.41
CA ALA A 49 -1.74 5.47 0.69
C ALA A 49 -2.00 4.06 1.25
N ILE A 50 -2.05 3.91 2.57
CA ILE A 50 -2.43 2.65 3.22
C ILE A 50 -3.86 2.26 2.86
N LYS A 51 -4.78 3.22 2.87
CA LYS A 51 -6.18 2.98 2.48
C LYS A 51 -6.28 2.46 1.05
N GLU A 52 -5.62 3.12 0.10
CA GLU A 52 -5.60 2.71 -1.30
C GLU A 52 -5.02 1.30 -1.50
N PHE A 53 -4.00 0.94 -0.72
CA PHE A 53 -3.42 -0.40 -0.72
C PHE A 53 -4.30 -1.47 -0.07
N ALA A 54 -4.88 -1.18 1.09
CA ALA A 54 -5.51 -2.17 1.95
C ALA A 54 -6.97 -2.44 1.60
N CYS A 55 -7.69 -1.43 1.07
CA CYS A 55 -9.12 -1.56 0.82
C CYS A 55 -9.55 -2.65 -0.18
N PRO A 56 -8.76 -2.99 -1.23
CA PRO A 56 -9.03 -4.17 -2.05
C PRO A 56 -9.07 -5.49 -1.27
N PHE A 57 -8.47 -5.52 -0.07
CA PHE A 57 -8.35 -6.71 0.78
C PHE A 57 -9.12 -6.57 2.10
N ALA A 58 -10.01 -5.57 2.23
CA ALA A 58 -10.70 -5.22 3.47
C ALA A 58 -11.38 -6.43 4.14
N GLU A 59 -12.11 -7.24 3.37
CA GLU A 59 -12.78 -8.44 3.88
C GLU A 59 -11.82 -9.45 4.51
N ALA A 60 -10.64 -9.62 3.90
CA ALA A 60 -9.63 -10.57 4.38
C ALA A 60 -8.93 -10.04 5.64
N ILE A 61 -8.57 -8.76 5.66
CA ILE A 61 -7.82 -8.15 6.78
C ILE A 61 -8.69 -7.81 7.99
N ASP A 62 -10.01 -7.61 7.80
CA ASP A 62 -10.96 -7.33 8.88
C ASP A 62 -11.45 -8.62 9.58
N ASP A 63 -11.18 -9.80 9.02
CA ASP A 63 -11.55 -11.09 9.63
C ASP A 63 -10.54 -11.50 10.72
N GLU A 64 -10.95 -11.35 11.98
CA GLU A 64 -10.16 -11.68 13.18
C GLU A 64 -9.78 -13.18 13.29
N LYS A 65 -10.41 -14.07 12.51
CA LYS A 65 -10.12 -15.50 12.52
C LYS A 65 -8.85 -15.86 11.75
N ASN A 66 -8.38 -14.98 10.87
CA ASN A 66 -7.20 -15.21 10.05
C ASN A 66 -6.04 -14.28 10.42
N ASP A 67 -4.85 -14.52 9.87
CA ASP A 67 -3.65 -13.73 10.11
C ASP A 67 -3.34 -12.66 9.03
N CYS A 68 -4.28 -12.36 8.13
CA CYS A 68 -4.08 -11.45 7.00
C CYS A 68 -3.63 -10.06 7.41
N ALA A 69 -4.25 -9.45 8.43
CA ALA A 69 -3.84 -8.13 8.90
C ALA A 69 -2.38 -8.12 9.38
N SER A 70 -1.98 -9.09 10.21
CA SER A 70 -0.61 -9.22 10.70
C SER A 70 0.38 -9.48 9.57
N THR A 71 0.02 -10.35 8.61
CA THR A 71 0.84 -10.68 7.45
C THR A 71 1.04 -9.46 6.56
N MET A 72 -0.04 -8.73 6.24
CA MET A 72 -0.01 -7.49 5.48
C MET A 72 0.92 -6.45 6.13
N PHE A 73 0.70 -6.13 7.42
CA PHE A 73 1.52 -5.14 8.12
C PHE A 73 2.99 -5.56 8.27
N SER A 74 3.28 -6.86 8.36
CA SER A 74 4.66 -7.39 8.36
C SER A 74 5.40 -7.03 7.07
N TYR A 75 4.78 -7.28 5.91
CA TYR A 75 5.37 -6.92 4.62
C TYR A 75 5.45 -5.42 4.40
N ILE A 76 4.41 -4.65 4.75
CA ILE A 76 4.44 -3.18 4.68
C ILE A 76 5.64 -2.64 5.49
N THR A 77 5.79 -3.12 6.73
CA THR A 77 6.87 -2.71 7.63
C THR A 77 8.24 -3.09 7.05
N ARG A 78 8.37 -4.31 6.52
CA ARG A 78 9.63 -4.80 5.93
C ARG A 78 10.06 -4.00 4.70
N TYR A 79 9.16 -3.80 3.74
CA TYR A 79 9.48 -3.12 2.48
C TYR A 79 9.63 -1.61 2.64
N GLY A 80 8.81 -0.99 3.50
CA GLY A 80 8.85 0.44 3.74
C GLY A 80 9.77 0.89 4.87
N ARG A 81 10.32 -0.05 5.66
CA ARG A 81 11.14 0.21 6.86
C ARG A 81 10.41 1.13 7.85
N TYR A 82 9.10 0.92 8.01
CA TYR A 82 8.26 1.74 8.87
C TYR A 82 8.47 1.41 10.35
N PRO A 83 8.39 2.41 11.26
CA PRO A 83 8.34 2.14 12.69
C PRO A 83 7.09 1.31 13.07
N PRO A 84 7.19 0.44 14.09
CA PRO A 84 6.06 -0.35 14.53
C PRO A 84 4.90 0.54 15.01
N GLY A 85 3.68 0.22 14.58
CA GLY A 85 2.46 0.92 15.00
C GLY A 85 2.24 2.30 14.38
N ILE A 86 3.10 2.77 13.46
CA ILE A 86 2.98 4.12 12.89
C ILE A 86 1.60 4.40 12.28
N PHE A 87 1.05 3.43 11.53
CA PHE A 87 -0.26 3.56 10.90
C PHE A 87 -1.40 3.46 11.91
N ALA A 88 -1.33 2.54 12.88
CA ALA A 88 -2.34 2.43 13.93
C ALA A 88 -2.42 3.70 14.81
N ASN A 89 -1.30 4.41 14.97
CA ASN A 89 -1.22 5.63 15.77
C ASN A 89 -1.76 6.85 15.01
N MET A 90 -1.46 6.99 13.71
CA MET A 90 -1.83 8.19 12.94
C MET A 90 -3.12 8.06 12.12
N CYS A 91 -3.52 6.83 11.76
CA CYS A 91 -4.62 6.57 10.83
C CYS A 91 -5.86 6.10 11.60
N LYS A 92 -6.70 7.07 12.02
CA LYS A 92 -7.99 6.83 12.67
C LYS A 92 -9.03 7.78 12.10
N GLU A 93 -10.12 7.25 11.55
CA GLU A 93 -11.23 8.05 11.01
C GLU A 93 -12.51 7.90 11.85
N GLY A 94 -12.51 6.97 12.81
CA GLY A 94 -13.61 6.71 13.72
C GLY A 94 -13.29 5.55 14.67
N LEU A 95 -14.32 4.99 15.30
CA LEU A 95 -14.18 3.85 16.22
C LEU A 95 -13.80 2.54 15.50
N GLN A 96 -14.17 2.42 14.22
CA GLN A 96 -13.91 1.25 13.38
C GLN A 96 -12.56 1.32 12.62
N GLY A 97 -11.73 2.34 12.88
CA GLY A 97 -10.45 2.47 12.19
C GLY A 97 -10.55 3.29 10.89
N LEU A 98 -10.10 2.71 9.77
CA LEU A 98 -10.07 3.35 8.46
C LEU A 98 -11.26 2.89 7.61
N ALA A 99 -12.06 3.83 7.09
CA ALA A 99 -13.18 3.50 6.24
C ALA A 99 -12.74 3.40 4.77
N CYS A 100 -13.12 2.32 4.09
CA CYS A 100 -12.86 2.09 2.66
C CYS A 100 -13.89 2.73 1.72
N THR A 101 -14.82 3.52 2.25
CA THR A 101 -15.72 4.32 1.43
C THR A 101 -14.89 5.38 0.68
N ASN A 102 -14.98 5.41 -0.66
CA ASN A 102 -14.30 6.36 -1.57
C ASN A 102 -12.87 6.02 -2.04
N VAL A 103 -12.43 4.76 -1.99
CA VAL A 103 -11.23 4.33 -2.75
C VAL A 103 -11.64 4.13 -4.21
N THR A 104 -11.62 5.20 -5.00
CA THR A 104 -12.07 5.23 -6.40
C THR A 104 -11.58 4.01 -7.20
N ASP A 105 -12.49 3.40 -7.97
CA ASP A 105 -12.36 2.20 -8.81
C ASP A 105 -11.17 2.20 -9.79
N SER A 106 -9.94 2.03 -9.29
CA SER A 106 -8.76 1.85 -10.16
C SER A 106 -8.42 0.39 -10.43
N ALA A 107 -9.26 -0.56 -9.99
CA ALA A 107 -9.02 -2.00 -10.13
C ALA A 107 -9.97 -2.72 -11.10
N SER A 108 -10.65 -2.03 -12.02
CA SER A 108 -11.44 -2.70 -13.07
C SER A 108 -11.41 -1.95 -14.39
N SER A 109 -10.38 -2.19 -15.19
CA SER A 109 -10.38 -1.99 -16.64
C SER A 109 -9.30 -2.86 -17.29
N THR A 110 -9.50 -4.17 -17.31
CA THR A 110 -8.81 -5.06 -18.26
C THR A 110 -9.84 -5.96 -18.93
N SER A 111 -10.31 -5.55 -20.11
CA SER A 111 -10.79 -6.47 -21.15
C SER A 111 -10.35 -5.92 -22.50
N SER A 112 -9.68 -6.80 -23.25
CA SER A 112 -8.95 -6.52 -24.49
C SER A 112 -9.83 -6.35 -25.72
N ASP A 113 -9.21 -5.74 -26.75
CA ASP A 113 -9.49 -5.77 -28.18
C ASP A 113 -10.62 -4.92 -28.79
N SER A 114 -10.24 -3.78 -29.41
CA SER A 114 -10.03 -3.74 -30.87
C SER A 114 -9.50 -2.38 -31.34
N ILE A 115 -8.48 -2.43 -32.20
CA ILE A 115 -7.88 -1.29 -32.91
C ILE A 115 -8.88 -0.69 -33.90
N PRO A 116 -8.91 0.65 -34.03
CA PRO A 116 -8.87 1.22 -35.37
C PRO A 116 -7.67 2.16 -35.53
N ARG A 117 -6.88 1.86 -36.56
CA ARG A 117 -5.85 2.72 -37.14
C ARG A 117 -6.56 3.78 -37.99
N ALA A 118 -6.39 5.06 -37.66
CA ALA A 118 -6.52 6.14 -38.62
C ALA A 118 -5.63 7.32 -38.21
N SER A 119 -4.71 7.64 -39.12
CA SER A 119 -3.71 8.70 -39.11
C SER A 119 -4.35 10.10 -39.04
N THR A 120 -3.73 11.07 -38.36
CA THR A 120 -3.34 12.39 -38.92
C THR A 120 -2.70 13.32 -37.87
N THR A 121 -1.45 13.71 -38.15
CA THR A 121 -0.88 15.08 -38.06
C THR A 121 -0.99 15.89 -36.76
N THR A 122 0.15 16.11 -36.09
CA THR A 122 0.63 17.49 -35.75
C THR A 122 2.14 17.46 -35.51
N ALA A 123 2.90 17.88 -36.53
CA ALA A 123 4.30 18.23 -36.43
C ALA A 123 4.44 19.57 -35.68
N ALA A 124 4.77 19.54 -34.38
CA ALA A 124 4.99 20.78 -33.63
C ALA A 124 6.14 20.71 -32.61
N SER A 125 6.87 19.60 -32.52
CA SER A 125 7.86 19.39 -31.45
C SER A 125 9.33 19.28 -31.92
N LEU A 126 9.60 19.30 -33.22
CA LEU A 126 10.98 19.18 -33.76
C LEU A 126 11.70 20.53 -33.99
N ALA A 127 11.00 21.68 -33.91
CA ALA A 127 11.61 22.99 -34.17
C ALA A 127 12.44 23.56 -33.01
N LEU A 128 12.29 23.03 -31.79
CA LEU A 128 12.98 23.56 -30.60
C LEU A 128 14.40 23.01 -30.42
N LEU A 129 14.68 21.80 -30.94
CA LEU A 129 15.99 21.17 -30.85
C LEU A 129 17.01 21.76 -31.84
N SER A 130 16.56 22.22 -33.02
CA SER A 130 17.47 22.79 -34.01
C SER A 130 17.98 24.19 -33.64
N MET A 131 17.17 24.99 -32.94
CA MET A 131 17.57 26.33 -32.48
C MET A 131 18.62 26.27 -31.36
N PHE A 132 18.59 25.25 -30.50
CA PHE A 132 19.54 25.10 -29.40
C PHE A 132 20.95 24.71 -29.90
N LEU A 133 21.03 23.81 -30.89
CA LEU A 133 22.29 23.36 -31.50
C LEU A 133 23.04 24.48 -32.25
N LEU A 134 22.31 25.36 -32.95
CA LEU A 134 22.89 26.51 -33.66
C LEU A 134 23.45 27.56 -32.70
N LEU A 135 22.83 27.75 -31.55
CA LEU A 135 23.33 28.66 -30.51
C LEU A 135 24.63 28.12 -29.88
N CYS A 136 24.70 26.82 -29.59
CA CYS A 136 25.90 26.21 -29.03
C CYS A 136 27.14 26.32 -29.95
N LEU A 137 26.96 26.30 -31.27
CA LEU A 137 28.07 26.44 -32.23
C LEU A 137 28.57 27.88 -32.42
N LEU A 138 27.83 28.89 -31.97
CA LEU A 138 28.21 30.31 -32.04
C LEU A 138 29.02 30.79 -30.83
N PHE A 139 29.04 30.02 -29.74
CA PHE A 139 29.75 30.34 -28.49
C PHE A 139 30.96 29.42 -28.21
N ILE A 140 31.40 28.67 -29.21
CA ILE A 140 32.67 27.91 -29.26
C ILE A 140 33.61 28.61 -30.24
#